data_AF-A0A7S1QF36-F1
#
_entry.id   AF-A0A7S1QF36-F1
#
_cell.length_a   1.000
_cell.length_b   1.000
_cell.length_c   1.000
_cell.angle_alpha   90.00
_cell.angle_beta   90.00
_cell.angle_gamma   90.00
#
_symmetry.space_group_name_H-M   'P 1'
#
loop_
_entity.id
_entity.type
_entity.pdbx_description
1 polymer ?
#
loop_
_entity_poly.entity_id
_entity_poly.type
_entity_poly.pdbx_seq_one_letter_code
_entity_poly.pdbx_strand_id
1 'polypeptide(L)'
;RDLNFADFMGVVDRCREQTVAEKRKRAGFAEKSYRQVCQLFNKHRKKGQDTLDKGEFLWFLIEIGVPVSTREERAEVFGLLDSAKQSALKAGLTLEEVGGMEESSMTTWGLLHLLRLVLRKGESKDVEHEERAMDTTGFLRSELQEFRSIFETWVRRGAGGRAP
;
A
#
# COMPACT_ATOMS: atom_id res chain seq x y z
N ARG A 1 -36.77 -2.95 28.03
CA ARG A 1 -36.95 -1.96 26.94
C ARG A 1 -36.58 -2.71 25.68
N ASP A 2 -37.54 -2.98 24.82
CA ASP A 2 -37.33 -3.78 23.62
C ASP A 2 -36.86 -2.87 22.49
N LEU A 3 -35.86 -3.32 21.73
CA LEU A 3 -35.28 -2.61 20.59
C LEU A 3 -36.22 -2.82 19.40
N ASN A 4 -36.83 -1.74 18.89
CA ASN A 4 -37.68 -1.87 17.69
C ASN A 4 -36.80 -1.96 16.43
N PHE A 5 -37.41 -2.38 15.32
CA PHE A 5 -36.67 -2.56 14.06
C PHE A 5 -36.02 -1.26 13.56
N ALA A 6 -36.64 -0.10 13.77
CA ALA A 6 -36.09 1.20 13.37
C ALA A 6 -34.82 1.54 14.17
N ASP A 7 -34.82 1.29 15.48
CA ASP A 7 -33.65 1.48 16.34
C ASP A 7 -32.50 0.55 15.89
N PHE A 8 -32.81 -0.70 15.54
CA PHE A 8 -31.83 -1.66 15.01
C PHE A 8 -31.23 -1.18 13.69
N MET A 9 -32.06 -0.74 12.74
CA MET A 9 -31.58 -0.21 11.46
C MET A 9 -30.67 1.02 11.66
N GLY A 10 -31.03 1.91 12.58
CA GLY A 10 -30.17 3.04 12.94
C GLY A 10 -28.80 2.62 13.50
N VAL A 11 -28.70 1.51 14.23
CA VAL A 11 -27.42 0.94 14.66
C VAL A 11 -26.64 0.39 13.47
N VAL A 12 -27.30 -0.38 12.60
CA VAL A 12 -26.66 -0.99 11.41
C VAL A 12 -26.06 0.07 10.50
N ASP A 13 -26.78 1.17 10.25
CA ASP A 13 -26.29 2.26 9.40
C ASP A 13 -25.07 2.95 10.00
N ARG A 14 -25.09 3.25 11.30
CA ARG A 14 -23.89 3.78 12.01
C ARG A 14 -22.70 2.83 11.92
N CYS A 15 -22.92 1.52 12.07
CA CYS A 15 -21.86 0.53 11.93
C CYS A 15 -21.28 0.49 10.51
N ARG A 16 -22.13 0.63 9.48
CA ARG A 16 -21.69 0.70 8.08
C ARG A 16 -20.87 1.95 7.81
N GLU A 17 -21.33 3.10 8.28
CA GLU A 17 -20.61 4.37 8.17
C GLU A 17 -19.23 4.31 8.83
N GLN A 18 -19.16 3.81 10.06
CA GLN A 18 -17.89 3.61 10.78
C GLN A 18 -16.97 2.64 10.03
N THR A 19 -17.50 1.55 9.49
CA THR A 19 -16.71 0.58 8.71
C THR A 19 -16.13 1.22 7.45
N VAL A 20 -16.92 2.05 6.75
CA VAL A 20 -16.45 2.76 5.56
C VAL A 20 -15.39 3.79 5.93
N ALA A 21 -15.59 4.55 7.01
CA ALA A 21 -14.62 5.51 7.51
C ALA A 21 -13.28 4.84 7.87
N GLU A 22 -13.32 3.74 8.63
CA GLU A 22 -12.14 2.96 8.99
C GLU A 22 -11.40 2.40 7.75
N LYS A 23 -12.13 1.87 6.77
CA LYS A 23 -11.53 1.39 5.52
C LYS A 23 -10.85 2.50 4.73
N ARG A 24 -11.42 3.72 4.73
CA ARG A 24 -10.81 4.89 4.08
C ARG A 24 -9.50 5.27 4.74
N LYS A 25 -9.47 5.35 6.09
CA LYS A 25 -8.26 5.63 6.87
C LYS A 25 -7.16 4.60 6.62
N ARG A 26 -7.52 3.32 6.46
CA ARG A 26 -6.57 2.24 6.15
C ARG A 26 -6.13 2.22 4.69
N ALA A 27 -6.43 3.26 3.90
CA ALA A 27 -6.04 3.35 2.50
C ALA A 27 -6.45 2.14 1.64
N GLY A 28 -7.50 1.40 2.02
CA GLY A 28 -7.95 0.19 1.32
C GLY A 28 -7.15 -1.09 1.64
N PHE A 29 -6.18 -1.05 2.55
CA PHE A 29 -5.51 -2.26 3.02
C PHE A 29 -6.49 -3.19 3.76
N ALA A 30 -6.39 -4.49 3.48
CA ALA A 30 -7.08 -5.50 4.27
C ALA A 30 -6.53 -5.53 5.70
N GLU A 31 -7.34 -5.97 6.66
CA GLU A 31 -7.00 -5.98 8.09
C GLU A 31 -5.67 -6.70 8.38
N LYS A 32 -5.44 -7.84 7.73
CA LYS A 32 -4.19 -8.61 7.89
C LYS A 32 -2.97 -7.79 7.45
N SER A 33 -3.03 -7.18 6.26
CA SER A 33 -1.95 -6.36 5.71
C SER A 33 -1.73 -5.09 6.53
N TYR A 34 -2.81 -4.44 6.97
CA TYR A 34 -2.75 -3.30 7.87
C TYR A 34 -1.98 -3.65 9.16
N ARG A 35 -2.33 -4.76 9.82
CA ARG A 35 -1.62 -5.21 11.03
C ARG A 35 -0.15 -5.48 10.77
N GLN A 36 0.20 -6.10 9.64
CA GLN A 36 1.59 -6.36 9.26
C GLN A 36 2.37 -5.05 9.09
N VAL A 37 1.79 -4.05 8.40
CA VAL A 37 2.39 -2.73 8.25
C VAL A 37 2.58 -2.05 9.62
N CYS A 38 1.57 -2.10 10.50
CA CYS A 38 1.68 -1.53 11.85
C CYS A 38 2.74 -2.23 12.70
N GLN A 39 2.87 -3.56 12.61
CA GLN A 39 3.91 -4.32 13.31
C GLN A 39 5.30 -3.92 12.84
N LEU A 40 5.50 -3.81 11.53
CA LEU A 40 6.76 -3.36 10.95
C LEU A 40 7.05 -1.89 11.30
N PHE A 41 6.05 -1.00 11.26
CA PHE A 41 6.21 0.38 11.70
C PHE A 41 6.68 0.45 13.16
N ASN A 42 6.04 -0.31 14.05
CA ASN A 42 6.40 -0.38 15.46
C ASN A 42 7.79 -0.98 15.71
N LYS A 43 8.26 -1.86 14.83
CA LYS A 43 9.61 -2.43 14.88
C LYS A 43 10.68 -1.39 14.55
N HIS A 44 10.42 -0.50 13.58
CA HIS A 44 11.39 0.47 13.08
C HIS A 44 11.42 1.79 13.85
N ARG A 45 10.31 2.21 14.44
CA ARG A 45 10.27 3.44 15.23
C ARG A 45 11.07 3.31 16.53
N LYS A 46 11.70 4.39 16.97
CA LYS A 46 12.24 4.47 18.34
C LYS A 46 11.14 4.29 19.39
N LYS A 47 11.50 3.68 20.52
CA LYS A 47 10.61 3.48 21.66
C LYS A 47 10.12 4.83 22.19
N GLY A 48 8.80 4.98 22.28
CA GLY A 48 8.15 6.20 22.77
C GLY A 48 7.85 7.25 21.69
N GLN A 49 8.24 7.01 20.44
CA GLN A 49 7.82 7.85 19.30
C GLN A 49 6.61 7.21 18.60
N ASP A 50 5.78 8.02 17.97
CA ASP A 50 4.62 7.64 17.15
C ASP A 50 4.85 7.88 15.65
N THR A 51 6.03 8.38 15.30
CA THR A 51 6.49 8.67 13.95
C THR A 51 7.77 7.91 13.62
N LEU A 52 8.07 7.78 12.33
CA LEU A 52 9.39 7.40 11.82
C LEU A 52 10.14 8.65 11.39
N ASP A 53 11.41 8.74 11.75
CA ASP A 53 12.33 9.67 11.11
C ASP A 53 12.72 9.20 9.69
N LYS A 54 13.45 10.04 8.96
CA LYS A 54 13.86 9.75 7.57
C LYS A 54 14.67 8.45 7.44
N GLY A 55 15.53 8.15 8.42
CA GLY A 55 16.38 6.96 8.39
C GLY A 55 15.56 5.70 8.68
N GLU A 56 14.76 5.73 9.73
CA GLU A 56 13.85 4.64 10.12
C GLU A 56 12.86 4.31 8.99
N PHE A 57 12.34 5.35 8.34
CA PHE A 57 11.44 5.20 7.19
C PHE A 57 12.13 4.52 6.00
N LEU A 58 13.38 4.86 5.68
CA LEU A 58 14.11 4.20 4.60
C LEU A 58 14.39 2.72 4.92
N TRP A 59 14.74 2.39 6.17
CA TRP A 59 14.92 0.99 6.59
C TRP A 59 13.62 0.20 6.52
N PHE A 60 12.51 0.80 6.91
CA PHE A 60 11.19 0.20 6.76
C PHE A 60 10.91 -0.16 5.29
N LEU A 61 11.17 0.76 4.36
CA LEU A 61 10.95 0.53 2.92
C LEU A 61 11.80 -0.60 2.35
N ILE A 62 13.08 -0.66 2.73
CA ILE A 62 13.98 -1.75 2.33
C ILE A 62 13.44 -3.10 2.83
N GLU A 63 12.97 -3.18 4.08
CA GLU A 63 12.45 -4.42 4.65
C GLU A 63 11.20 -4.95 3.92
N ILE A 64 10.35 -4.05 3.41
CA ILE A 64 9.17 -4.44 2.62
C ILE A 64 9.44 -4.56 1.11
N GLY A 65 10.70 -4.43 0.68
CA GLY A 65 11.10 -4.60 -0.71
C GLY A 65 10.80 -3.41 -1.63
N VAL A 66 10.57 -2.21 -1.08
CA VAL A 66 10.45 -0.99 -1.88
C VAL A 66 11.87 -0.47 -2.20
N PRO A 67 12.22 -0.28 -3.49
CA PRO A 67 13.55 0.14 -3.89
C PRO A 67 13.81 1.60 -3.46
N VAL A 68 14.88 1.81 -2.69
CA VAL A 68 15.36 3.12 -2.20
C VAL A 68 16.89 3.18 -2.10
N SER A 69 17.58 2.34 -2.86
CA SER A 69 19.03 2.24 -2.82
C SER A 69 19.70 3.44 -3.48
N THR A 70 19.10 3.97 -4.54
CA THR A 70 19.63 5.13 -5.30
C THR A 70 19.08 6.46 -4.79
N ARG A 71 19.72 7.57 -5.19
CA ARG A 71 19.26 8.92 -4.83
C ARG A 71 17.92 9.22 -5.51
N GLU A 72 17.78 8.76 -6.74
CA GLU A 72 16.63 8.96 -7.62
C GLU A 72 15.40 8.23 -7.05
N GLU A 73 15.57 6.96 -6.64
CA GLU A 73 14.51 6.17 -5.99
C GLU A 73 14.04 6.83 -4.69
N ARG A 74 14.98 7.29 -3.85
CA ARG A 74 14.62 8.02 -2.62
C ARG A 74 13.86 9.30 -2.95
N ALA A 75 14.34 10.10 -3.90
CA ALA A 75 13.68 11.33 -4.30
C ALA A 75 12.26 11.06 -4.84
N GLU A 76 12.09 9.98 -5.61
CA GLU A 76 10.79 9.55 -6.12
C GLU A 76 9.82 9.23 -4.97
N VAL A 77 10.24 8.43 -3.99
CA VAL A 77 9.40 8.08 -2.84
C VAL A 77 9.11 9.29 -1.96
N PHE A 78 10.12 10.13 -1.68
CA PHE A 78 9.92 11.34 -0.88
C PHE A 78 9.01 12.36 -1.58
N GLY A 79 9.06 12.43 -2.91
CA GLY A 79 8.14 13.27 -3.69
C GLY A 79 6.67 12.85 -3.59
N LEU A 80 6.38 11.62 -3.12
CA LEU A 80 5.02 11.14 -2.91
C LEU A 80 4.48 11.47 -1.49
N LEU A 81 5.29 11.97 -0.56
CA LEU A 81 4.86 12.18 0.82
C LEU A 81 3.71 13.18 0.94
N ASP A 82 3.82 14.33 0.27
CA ASP A 82 2.77 15.35 0.34
C ASP A 82 1.45 14.84 -0.24
N SER A 83 1.54 14.09 -1.34
CA SER A 83 0.37 13.42 -1.95
C SER A 83 -0.23 12.37 -1.02
N ALA A 84 0.59 11.63 -0.28
CA ALA A 84 0.14 10.65 0.71
C ALA A 84 -0.58 11.33 1.87
N LYS A 85 0.00 12.41 2.43
CA LYS A 85 -0.61 13.20 3.51
C LYS A 85 -1.94 13.82 3.06
N GLN A 86 -1.99 14.40 1.87
CA GLN A 86 -3.24 14.92 1.29
C GLN A 86 -4.29 13.82 1.10
N SER A 87 -3.88 12.63 0.67
CA SER A 87 -4.76 11.46 0.53
C SER A 87 -5.32 11.02 1.88
N ALA A 88 -4.52 11.05 2.95
CA ALA A 88 -4.92 10.74 4.31
C ALA A 88 -5.92 11.77 4.86
N LEU A 89 -5.69 13.07 4.65
CA LEU A 89 -6.63 14.13 5.02
C LEU A 89 -7.99 13.95 4.31
N LYS A 90 -7.99 13.65 3.01
CA LYS A 90 -9.21 13.36 2.24
C LYS A 90 -9.95 12.11 2.73
N ALA A 91 -9.27 11.20 3.44
CA ALA A 91 -9.88 10.04 4.06
C ALA A 91 -10.51 10.33 5.44
N GLY A 92 -10.46 11.59 5.91
CA GLY A 92 -11.05 12.02 7.17
C GLY A 92 -10.11 11.94 8.38
N LEU A 93 -8.80 11.89 8.15
CA LEU A 93 -7.79 12.02 9.21
C LEU A 93 -7.50 13.50 9.50
N THR A 94 -7.09 13.80 10.73
CA THR A 94 -6.70 15.16 11.13
C THR A 94 -5.26 15.47 10.71
N LEU A 95 -4.89 16.75 10.76
CA LEU A 95 -3.52 17.20 10.48
C LEU A 95 -2.50 16.59 11.46
N GLU A 96 -2.91 16.43 12.72
CA GLU A 96 -2.10 15.81 13.78
C GLU A 96 -1.89 14.32 13.50
N GLU A 97 -2.94 13.59 13.11
CA GLU A 97 -2.86 12.15 12.78
C GLU A 97 -1.94 11.87 11.58
N VAL A 98 -1.77 12.82 10.67
CA VAL A 98 -0.86 12.71 9.52
C VAL A 98 0.56 13.25 9.78
N GLY A 99 0.80 13.84 10.96
CA GLY A 99 2.09 14.39 11.36
C GLY A 99 2.41 15.75 10.74
N GLY A 100 1.41 16.58 10.45
CA GLY A 100 1.62 17.90 9.83
C GLY A 100 2.03 17.81 8.35
N MET A 101 1.83 18.89 7.58
CA MET A 101 2.24 18.90 6.16
C MET A 101 3.74 19.13 6.00
N GLU A 102 4.33 20.00 6.81
CA GLU A 102 5.73 20.42 6.67
C GLU A 102 6.73 19.53 7.42
N GLU A 103 6.26 18.66 8.32
CA GLU A 103 7.18 17.78 9.04
C GLU A 103 7.72 16.67 8.14
N SER A 104 9.01 16.41 8.24
CA SER A 104 9.66 15.27 7.57
C SER A 104 9.44 13.94 8.31
N SER A 105 8.65 13.95 9.38
CA SER A 105 8.25 12.76 10.14
C SER A 105 7.15 11.99 9.40
N MET A 106 7.06 10.69 9.66
CA MET A 106 6.07 9.82 9.03
C MET A 106 5.23 9.11 10.08
N THR A 107 3.94 9.42 10.17
CA THR A 107 3.00 8.65 11.02
C THR A 107 2.62 7.33 10.33
N THR A 108 2.03 6.41 11.09
CA THR A 108 1.49 5.15 10.53
C THR A 108 0.45 5.40 9.44
N TRP A 109 -0.38 6.43 9.59
CA TRP A 109 -1.42 6.77 8.61
C TRP A 109 -0.82 7.36 7.33
N GLY A 110 0.12 8.30 7.45
CA GLY A 110 0.86 8.83 6.31
C GLY A 110 1.55 7.69 5.53
N LEU A 111 2.15 6.74 6.24
CA LEU A 111 2.81 5.60 5.65
C LEU A 111 1.84 4.71 4.86
N LEU A 112 0.67 4.37 5.40
CA LEU A 112 -0.30 3.54 4.67
C LEU A 112 -0.73 4.19 3.35
N HIS A 113 -1.03 5.48 3.38
CA HIS A 113 -1.40 6.20 2.16
C HIS A 113 -0.23 6.29 1.18
N LEU A 114 1.00 6.42 1.66
CA LEU A 114 2.19 6.40 0.82
C LEU A 114 2.39 5.03 0.15
N LEU A 115 2.32 3.95 0.92
CA LEU A 115 2.46 2.59 0.38
C LEU A 115 1.41 2.31 -0.69
N ARG A 116 0.17 2.80 -0.51
CA ARG A 116 -0.85 2.72 -1.56
C ARG A 116 -0.44 3.44 -2.84
N LEU A 117 0.18 4.63 -2.74
CA LEU A 117 0.65 5.37 -3.91
C LEU A 117 1.83 4.65 -4.59
N VAL A 118 2.77 4.12 -3.82
CA VAL A 118 3.92 3.36 -4.33
C VAL A 118 3.45 2.11 -5.07
N LEU A 119 2.54 1.33 -4.48
CA LEU A 119 1.98 0.13 -5.11
C LEU A 119 1.28 0.46 -6.43
N ARG A 120 0.43 1.50 -6.45
CA ARG A 120 -0.24 1.97 -7.67
C ARG A 120 0.73 2.40 -8.75
N LYS A 121 1.82 3.07 -8.36
CA LYS A 121 2.85 3.50 -9.31
C LYS A 121 3.62 2.31 -9.88
N GLY A 122 3.89 1.29 -9.06
CA GLY A 122 4.46 0.01 -9.51
C GLY A 122 3.55 -0.68 -10.53
N GLU A 123 2.27 -0.83 -10.20
CA GLU A 123 1.26 -1.40 -11.11
C GLU A 123 1.19 -0.63 -12.44
N SER A 124 1.23 0.70 -12.42
CA SER A 124 1.28 1.50 -13.65
C SER A 124 2.55 1.27 -14.47
N LYS A 125 3.73 1.17 -13.84
CA LYS A 125 4.99 0.89 -14.54
C LYS A 125 4.97 -0.50 -15.19
N ASP A 126 4.38 -1.49 -14.52
CA ASP A 126 4.24 -2.84 -15.07
C ASP A 126 3.34 -2.86 -16.31
N VAL A 127 2.23 -2.11 -16.28
CA VAL A 127 1.35 -1.94 -17.44
C VAL A 127 2.07 -1.22 -18.59
N GLU A 128 2.77 -0.12 -18.33
CA GLU A 128 3.55 0.60 -19.35
C GLU A 128 4.67 -0.25 -19.97
N HIS A 129 5.27 -1.15 -19.18
CA HIS A 129 6.28 -2.08 -19.69
C HIS A 129 5.63 -3.15 -20.58
N GLU A 130 4.46 -3.67 -20.20
CA GLU A 130 3.69 -4.63 -21.00
C GLU A 130 3.24 -4.01 -22.33
N GLU A 131 2.74 -2.78 -22.31
CA GLU A 131 2.35 -2.05 -23.52
C GLU A 131 3.54 -1.80 -24.45
N ARG A 132 4.70 -1.38 -23.92
CA ARG A 132 5.92 -1.23 -24.74
C ARG A 132 6.41 -2.55 -25.32
N ALA A 133 6.30 -3.64 -24.58
CA ALA A 133 6.64 -4.96 -25.08
C ALA A 133 5.69 -5.39 -26.21
N MET A 134 4.38 -5.11 -26.09
CA MET A 134 3.41 -5.32 -27.17
C MET A 134 3.79 -4.52 -28.42
N ASP A 135 4.07 -3.23 -28.27
CA ASP A 135 4.44 -2.36 -29.39
C ASP A 135 5.71 -2.83 -30.10
N THR A 136 6.69 -3.35 -29.34
CA THR A 136 7.98 -3.81 -29.89
C THR A 136 7.87 -5.16 -30.57
N THR A 137 7.04 -6.07 -30.05
CA THR A 137 6.95 -7.46 -30.52
C THR A 137 5.80 -7.70 -31.51
N GLY A 138 4.80 -6.81 -31.53
CA GLY A 138 3.56 -6.97 -32.28
C GLY A 138 2.58 -7.96 -31.64
N PHE A 139 2.85 -8.48 -30.45
CA PHE A 139 1.96 -9.42 -29.78
C PHE A 139 0.67 -8.74 -29.29
N LEU A 140 -0.43 -9.47 -29.41
CA LEU A 140 -1.70 -9.09 -28.81
C LEU A 140 -1.70 -9.36 -27.30
N ARG A 141 -2.51 -8.60 -26.56
CA ARG A 141 -2.64 -8.76 -25.10
C ARG A 141 -3.07 -10.17 -24.69
N SER A 142 -3.92 -10.82 -25.49
CA SER A 142 -4.35 -12.21 -25.26
C SER A 142 -3.18 -13.19 -25.38
N GLU A 143 -2.29 -12.98 -26.36
CA GLU A 143 -1.10 -13.83 -26.56
C GLU A 143 -0.13 -13.69 -25.39
N LEU A 144 0.08 -12.47 -24.89
CA LEU A 144 0.90 -12.24 -23.68
C LEU A 144 0.32 -12.93 -22.43
N GLN A 145 -1.01 -12.96 -22.29
CA GLN A 145 -1.63 -13.71 -21.20
C GLN A 145 -1.45 -15.22 -21.34
N GLU A 146 -1.55 -15.76 -22.56
CA GLU A 146 -1.26 -17.17 -22.83
C GLU A 146 0.19 -17.52 -22.49
N PHE A 147 1.15 -16.68 -22.88
CA PHE A 147 2.56 -16.88 -22.53
C PHE A 147 2.80 -16.87 -21.01
N ARG A 148 2.19 -15.92 -20.28
CA ARG A 148 2.26 -15.90 -18.81
C ARG A 148 1.70 -17.19 -18.21
N SER A 149 0.55 -17.65 -18.68
CA SER A 149 -0.08 -18.89 -18.21
C SER A 149 0.83 -20.12 -18.43
N ILE A 150 1.44 -20.23 -19.61
CA ILE A 150 2.39 -21.29 -19.94
C ILE A 150 3.61 -21.23 -19.03
N PHE A 151 4.20 -20.03 -18.86
CA PHE A 151 5.38 -19.83 -18.02
C PHE A 151 5.10 -20.15 -16.55
N GLU A 152 4.01 -19.65 -15.98
CA GLU A 152 3.60 -19.98 -14.61
C GLU A 152 3.40 -21.48 -14.41
N THR A 153 2.77 -22.14 -15.38
CA THR A 153 2.58 -23.59 -15.36
C THR A 153 3.93 -24.31 -15.36
N TRP A 154 4.89 -23.83 -16.15
CA TRP A 154 6.23 -24.40 -16.23
C TRP A 154 7.03 -24.20 -14.95
N VAL A 155 7.01 -23.00 -14.35
CA VAL A 155 7.65 -22.70 -13.07
C VAL A 155 7.08 -23.58 -11.95
N ARG A 156 5.75 -23.72 -11.89
CA ARG A 156 5.10 -24.59 -10.89
C ARG A 156 5.48 -26.07 -11.05
N ARG A 157 5.69 -26.54 -12.28
CA ARG A 157 6.14 -27.91 -12.57
C ARG A 157 7.64 -28.10 -12.29
N GLY A 158 8.47 -27.13 -12.65
CA GLY A 158 9.93 -27.17 -12.44
C GLY A 158 10.33 -27.08 -10.98
N ALA A 159 9.57 -26.36 -10.15
CA ALA A 159 9.81 -26.26 -8.70
C ALA A 159 9.55 -27.58 -7.92
N GLY A 160 8.84 -28.55 -8.52
CA GLY A 160 8.63 -29.89 -7.96
C GLY A 160 9.60 -30.96 -8.50
N GLY A 161 10.45 -30.61 -9.48
CA GLY A 161 11.33 -31.54 -10.18
C GLY A 161 12.80 -31.37 -9.80
N ARG A 162 13.15 -31.50 -8.52
CA ARG A 162 14.51 -31.96 -8.16
C ARG A 162 14.48 -33.48 -8.21
N ALA A 163 14.91 -34.05 -9.32
CA ALA A 163 15.41 -35.42 -9.36
C ALA A 163 16.88 -35.43 -8.86
N PRO A 164 17.32 -36.52 -8.21
CA PRO A 164 18.65 -36.66 -7.59
C PRO A 164 19.83 -36.59 -8.57
#